data_AF-A0A527V6R5-F1
#
_entry.id   AF-A0A527V6R5-F1
#
_cell.length_a   1.000
_cell.length_b   1.000
_cell.length_c   1.000
_cell.angle_alpha   90.00
_cell.angle_beta   90.00
_cell.angle_gamma   90.00
#
_symmetry.space_group_name_H-M   'P 1'
#
loop_
_entity.id
_entity.type
_entity.pdbx_description
1 polymer ?
#
loop_
_entity_poly.entity_id
_entity_poly.type
_entity_poly.pdbx_seq_one_letter_code
_entity_poly.pdbx_strand_id
1 'polypeptide(L)'
;MEYTSETLDSTTGEIVQASIGSWITITEYGETKGVGRKQVRDALSRLGILQNETDDHTPKHASFAERKHITRRRLTTKAVRSGLGKRIFSIVGQPFDVISPKGQAWIDQRWADAVQTIKTDITSSPVAVAAQVALSEFMVGRRHRLDPEGQVRWLLDHHPNVAQADMSRITGASPRMISHYVSNRTAQISKAKAQIRVTLKAPLRMSYQPSMVDIECRSDTGADGSPSP
;
A
#
# COMPACT_ATOMS: atom_id res chain seq x y z
N MET A 1 16.93 -16.68 13.01
CA MET A 1 17.83 -17.77 12.56
C MET A 1 19.23 -17.44 13.06
N GLU A 2 19.88 -18.36 13.77
CA GLU A 2 21.30 -18.19 14.13
C GLU A 2 22.15 -18.67 12.96
N TYR A 3 23.12 -17.85 12.54
CA TYR A 3 24.04 -18.21 11.47
C TYR A 3 25.40 -18.47 12.08
N THR A 4 25.92 -19.68 11.89
CA THR A 4 27.28 -20.06 12.25
C THR A 4 28.19 -19.89 11.03
N SER A 5 29.43 -19.47 11.24
CA SER A 5 30.49 -19.64 10.23
C SER A 5 31.35 -20.81 10.64
N GLU A 6 31.54 -21.72 9.71
CA GLU A 6 32.55 -22.76 9.80
C GLU A 6 33.86 -22.21 9.25
N THR A 7 34.86 -22.13 10.12
CA THR A 7 36.22 -21.71 9.75
C THR A 7 37.14 -22.86 10.10
N LEU A 8 37.95 -23.31 9.12
CA LEU A 8 38.97 -24.32 9.37
C LEU A 8 40.13 -23.63 10.07
N ASP A 9 40.42 -24.03 11.31
CA ASP A 9 41.62 -23.57 12.01
C ASP A 9 42.83 -24.29 11.40
N SER A 10 43.72 -23.52 10.77
CA SER A 10 44.94 -24.04 10.13
C SER A 10 45.92 -24.69 11.11
N THR A 11 45.77 -24.44 12.41
CA THR A 11 46.69 -24.91 13.45
C THR A 11 46.26 -26.26 14.00
N THR A 12 44.95 -26.45 14.22
CA THR A 12 44.37 -27.65 14.82
C THR A 12 43.78 -28.60 13.78
N GLY A 13 43.45 -28.11 12.58
CA GLY A 13 42.75 -28.87 11.56
C GLY A 13 41.26 -29.09 11.87
N GLU A 14 40.75 -28.50 12.97
CA GLU A 14 39.36 -28.62 13.37
C GLU A 14 38.49 -27.53 12.74
N ILE A 15 37.23 -27.87 12.46
CA ILE A 15 36.22 -26.92 12.00
C ILE A 15 35.65 -26.22 13.24
N VAL A 16 36.03 -24.97 13.45
CA VAL A 16 35.48 -24.16 14.53
C VAL A 16 34.23 -23.44 14.04
N GLN A 17 33.08 -23.78 14.64
CA GLN A 17 31.83 -23.05 14.44
C GLN A 17 31.81 -21.83 15.35
N ALA A 18 31.97 -20.64 14.77
CA ALA A 18 31.78 -19.37 15.47
C ALA A 18 30.36 -18.84 15.23
N SER A 19 29.66 -18.47 16.30
CA SER A 19 28.38 -17.77 16.18
C SER A 19 28.63 -16.35 15.66
N ILE A 20 28.11 -16.05 14.47
CA ILE A 20 28.23 -14.71 13.85
C ILE A 20 27.08 -13.78 14.35
N GLY A 21 26.38 -14.19 15.39
CA GLY A 21 25.15 -13.58 15.87
C GLY A 21 23.94 -13.83 14.96
N SER A 22 22.79 -13.29 15.35
CA SER A 22 21.56 -13.44 14.56
C SER A 22 21.56 -12.44 13.41
N TRP A 23 21.90 -12.92 12.22
CA TRP A 23 21.59 -12.19 10.99
C TRP A 23 20.10 -12.34 10.73
N ILE A 24 19.44 -11.23 10.41
CA ILE A 24 18.00 -11.21 10.15
C ILE A 24 17.72 -10.56 8.81
N THR A 25 16.68 -11.03 8.13
CA THR A 25 16.22 -10.42 6.89
C THR A 25 15.66 -9.02 7.16
N ILE A 26 15.59 -8.19 6.11
CA ILE A 26 14.98 -6.86 6.19
C ILE A 26 13.53 -6.93 6.70
N THR A 27 12.80 -7.99 6.36
CA THR A 27 11.42 -8.18 6.80
C THR A 27 11.35 -8.46 8.30
N GLU A 28 12.14 -9.41 8.79
CA GLU A 28 12.23 -9.73 10.22
C GLU A 28 12.69 -8.50 11.04
N TYR A 29 13.66 -7.72 10.53
CA TYR A 29 14.05 -6.46 11.17
C TYR A 29 12.88 -5.45 11.22
N GLY A 30 12.02 -5.40 10.20
CA GLY A 30 10.81 -4.57 10.24
C GLY A 30 9.83 -5.01 11.32
N GLU A 31 9.69 -6.32 11.53
CA GLU A 31 8.84 -6.90 12.57
C GLU A 31 9.33 -6.54 13.97
N THR A 32 10.65 -6.52 14.22
CA THR A 32 11.19 -6.06 15.53
C THR A 32 10.90 -4.59 15.81
N LYS A 33 10.63 -3.78 14.78
CA LYS A 33 10.22 -2.37 14.91
C LYS A 33 8.71 -2.17 14.85
N GLY A 34 7.92 -3.24 14.72
CA GLY A 34 6.47 -3.16 14.60
C GLY A 34 5.99 -2.47 13.32
N VAL A 35 6.81 -2.43 12.26
CA VAL A 35 6.48 -1.74 11.00
C VAL A 35 6.31 -2.72 9.85
N GLY A 36 5.50 -2.31 8.87
CA GLY A 36 5.26 -3.13 7.68
C GLY A 36 6.47 -3.22 6.75
N ARG A 37 6.48 -4.26 5.90
CA ARG A 37 7.50 -4.54 4.88
C ARG A 37 7.88 -3.34 4.00
N LYS A 38 6.93 -2.47 3.66
CA LYS A 38 7.20 -1.26 2.87
C LYS A 38 7.88 -0.18 3.72
N GLN A 39 7.32 0.10 4.90
CA GLN A 39 7.82 1.14 5.80
C GLN A 39 9.28 0.87 6.20
N VAL A 40 9.63 -0.37 6.56
CA VAL A 40 11.03 -0.72 6.86
C VAL A 40 11.94 -0.46 5.66
N ARG A 41 11.51 -0.82 4.45
CA ARG A 41 12.30 -0.57 3.24
C ARG A 41 12.42 0.91 2.89
N ASP A 42 11.40 1.71 3.14
CA ASP A 42 11.44 3.16 2.95
C ASP A 42 12.42 3.80 3.94
N ALA A 43 12.35 3.43 5.22
CA ALA A 43 13.28 3.89 6.25
C ALA A 43 14.73 3.51 5.94
N LEU A 44 14.99 2.24 5.61
CA LEU A 44 16.34 1.78 5.25
C LEU A 44 16.86 2.41 3.94
N SER A 45 15.99 2.69 2.97
CA SER A 45 16.38 3.47 1.78
C SER A 45 16.75 4.91 2.15
N ARG A 46 16.01 5.55 3.06
CA ARG A 46 16.30 6.91 3.52
C ARG A 46 17.63 6.98 4.27
N LEU A 47 17.96 5.95 5.04
CA LEU A 47 19.25 5.77 5.69
C LEU A 47 20.41 5.46 4.71
N GLY A 48 20.15 5.29 3.41
CA GLY A 48 21.15 4.97 2.40
C GLY A 48 21.66 3.53 2.47
N ILE A 49 20.96 2.65 3.18
CA ILE A 49 21.29 1.22 3.26
C ILE A 49 20.73 0.46 2.07
N LEU A 50 19.54 0.86 1.57
CA LEU A 50 18.92 0.21 0.43
C LEU A 50 18.89 1.10 -0.81
N GLN A 51 19.23 0.53 -1.96
CA GLN A 51 19.10 1.10 -3.29
C GLN A 51 18.13 0.30 -4.15
N ASN A 52 17.58 0.92 -5.19
CA ASN A 52 16.82 0.19 -6.20
C ASN A 52 17.80 -0.49 -7.17
N GLU A 53 17.65 -1.80 -7.35
CA GLU A 53 18.39 -2.62 -8.30
C GLU A 53 17.37 -3.25 -9.26
N THR A 54 17.64 -3.19 -10.56
CA THR A 54 16.77 -3.81 -11.57
C THR A 54 17.31 -5.18 -11.90
N ASP A 55 16.63 -6.22 -11.41
CA ASP A 55 16.98 -7.60 -11.67
C ASP A 55 16.31 -8.05 -12.97
N ASP A 56 17.08 -8.69 -13.86
CA ASP A 56 16.54 -9.36 -15.04
C ASP A 56 16.07 -10.77 -14.65
N HIS A 57 14.75 -10.98 -14.69
CA HIS A 57 14.13 -12.27 -14.39
C HIS A 57 13.78 -13.07 -15.64
N THR A 58 14.30 -12.67 -16.80
CA THR A 58 14.01 -13.35 -18.05
C THR A 58 14.70 -14.72 -18.05
N PRO A 59 13.98 -15.83 -18.31
CA PRO A 59 14.61 -17.12 -18.54
C PRO A 59 15.69 -16.99 -19.62
N LYS A 60 16.79 -17.73 -19.49
CA LYS A 60 17.93 -17.66 -20.44
C LYS A 60 17.53 -17.84 -21.91
N HIS A 61 16.40 -18.50 -22.17
CA HIS A 61 15.89 -18.81 -23.51
C HIS A 61 14.66 -17.97 -23.92
N ALA A 62 14.21 -17.04 -23.09
CA ALA A 62 13.07 -16.19 -23.44
C ALA A 62 13.47 -15.11 -24.46
N SER A 63 12.53 -14.78 -25.33
CA SER A 63 12.71 -13.77 -26.36
C SER A 63 12.84 -12.36 -25.75
N PHE A 64 13.38 -11.41 -26.52
CA PHE A 64 13.51 -10.02 -26.06
C PHE A 64 12.15 -9.41 -25.66
N ALA A 65 11.07 -9.79 -26.34
CA ALA A 65 9.71 -9.33 -26.05
C ALA A 65 9.16 -9.84 -24.70
N GLU A 66 9.71 -10.92 -24.17
CA GLU A 66 9.28 -11.55 -22.91
C GLU A 66 10.10 -11.07 -21.70
N ARG A 67 11.02 -10.10 -21.91
CA ARG A 67 11.89 -9.63 -20.84
C ARG A 67 11.09 -9.01 -19.70
N LYS A 68 11.30 -9.55 -18.50
CA LYS A 68 10.64 -9.07 -17.28
C LYS A 68 11.67 -8.50 -16.32
N HIS A 69 11.79 -7.18 -16.34
CA HIS A 69 12.58 -6.44 -15.36
C HIS A 69 11.78 -6.28 -14.07
N ILE A 70 12.38 -6.67 -12.94
CA ILE A 70 11.80 -6.46 -11.61
C ILE A 70 12.75 -5.57 -10.83
N THR A 71 12.27 -4.38 -10.46
CA THR A 71 13.01 -3.51 -9.55
C THR A 71 12.83 -3.98 -8.12
N ARG A 72 13.94 -4.24 -7.43
CA ARG A 72 13.96 -4.65 -6.03
C ARG A 72 14.82 -3.69 -5.22
N ARG A 73 14.46 -3.52 -3.95
CA ARG A 73 15.30 -2.76 -3.01
C ARG A 73 16.30 -3.68 -2.36
N ARG A 74 17.57 -3.29 -2.46
CA ARG A 74 18.72 -4.12 -2.21
C ARG A 74 19.77 -3.38 -1.38
N LEU A 75 20.56 -4.10 -0.58
CA LEU A 75 21.67 -3.50 0.15
C LEU A 75 22.64 -2.79 -0.79
N THR A 76 23.03 -1.56 -0.43
CA THR A 76 24.04 -0.82 -1.19
C THR A 76 25.41 -1.48 -1.05
N THR A 77 26.25 -1.36 -2.08
CA THR A 77 27.62 -1.87 -2.05
C THR A 77 28.40 -1.31 -0.87
N LYS A 78 28.15 -0.04 -0.49
CA LYS A 78 28.74 0.60 0.69
C LYS A 78 28.31 -0.08 2.00
N ALA A 79 27.03 -0.38 2.16
CA ALA A 79 26.52 -1.07 3.35
C ALA A 79 27.12 -2.48 3.49
N VAL A 80 27.24 -3.22 2.38
CA VAL A 80 27.86 -4.55 2.35
C VAL A 80 29.35 -4.45 2.71
N ARG A 81 30.11 -3.56 2.06
CA ARG A 81 31.54 -3.35 2.37
C ARG A 81 31.80 -2.91 3.82
N SER A 82 30.86 -2.19 4.41
CA SER A 82 30.95 -1.74 5.82
C SER A 82 30.57 -2.83 6.84
N GLY A 83 30.16 -4.01 6.37
CA GLY A 83 29.74 -5.13 7.20
C GLY A 83 28.38 -4.94 7.87
N LEU A 84 27.52 -4.05 7.34
CA LEU A 84 26.16 -3.83 7.89
C LEU A 84 25.17 -4.92 7.45
N GLY A 85 25.51 -5.65 6.40
CA GLY A 85 24.68 -6.71 5.87
C GLY A 85 25.38 -7.45 4.74
N LYS A 86 24.74 -8.49 4.23
CA LYS A 86 25.22 -9.23 3.06
C LYS A 86 24.04 -9.76 2.24
N ARG A 87 24.33 -10.06 0.99
CA ARG A 87 23.40 -10.78 0.12
C ARG A 87 23.66 -12.28 0.25
N ILE A 88 22.60 -13.03 0.51
CA ILE A 88 22.62 -14.49 0.49
C ILE A 88 22.10 -14.93 -0.88
N PHE A 89 22.91 -15.73 -1.57
CA PHE A 89 22.54 -16.38 -2.83
C PHE A 89 22.08 -17.79 -2.49
N SER A 90 20.80 -18.07 -2.71
CA SER A 90 20.24 -19.42 -2.55
C SER A 90 20.45 -20.22 -3.82
N ILE A 91 20.73 -21.51 -3.68
CA ILE A 91 20.84 -22.46 -4.81
C ILE A 91 19.48 -22.62 -5.51
N VAL A 92 18.39 -22.65 -4.74
CA VAL A 92 17.04 -22.98 -5.21
C VAL A 92 16.10 -21.76 -5.14
N GLY A 93 16.65 -20.56 -4.92
CA GLY A 93 15.83 -19.39 -4.61
C GLY A 93 16.42 -18.07 -5.06
N GLN A 94 15.59 -17.04 -4.94
CA GLN A 94 16.02 -15.69 -5.27
C GLN A 94 17.00 -15.18 -4.22
N PRO A 95 18.07 -14.46 -4.61
CA PRO A 95 18.95 -13.83 -3.66
C PRO A 95 18.16 -12.88 -2.75
N PHE A 96 18.51 -12.85 -1.47
CA PHE A 96 17.89 -11.98 -0.47
C PHE A 96 18.95 -11.37 0.42
N ASP A 97 18.62 -10.22 1.01
CA ASP A 97 19.56 -9.47 1.82
C ASP A 97 19.26 -9.66 3.30
N VAL A 98 20.33 -9.80 4.08
CA VAL A 98 20.31 -9.93 5.55
C VAL A 98 21.15 -8.84 6.21
N ILE A 99 20.76 -8.46 7.41
CA ILE A 99 21.36 -7.40 8.22
C ILE A 99 22.16 -8.07 9.34
N SER A 100 23.44 -7.70 9.46
CA SER A 100 24.32 -8.20 10.52
C SER A 100 23.94 -7.59 11.87
N PRO A 101 24.36 -8.18 13.02
CA PRO A 101 24.17 -7.54 14.32
C PRO A 101 24.73 -6.11 14.38
N LYS A 102 25.90 -5.88 13.75
CA LYS A 102 26.48 -4.54 13.58
C LYS A 102 25.56 -3.61 12.79
N GLY A 103 24.97 -4.12 11.70
CA GLY A 103 23.99 -3.39 10.90
C GLY A 103 22.75 -3.02 11.70
N GLN A 104 22.21 -3.95 12.48
CA GLN A 104 21.05 -3.72 13.35
C GLN A 104 21.33 -2.59 14.34
N ALA A 105 22.45 -2.65 15.08
CA ALA A 105 22.84 -1.59 16.00
C ALA A 105 23.03 -0.22 15.29
N TRP A 106 23.64 -0.23 14.10
CA TRP A 106 23.83 1.00 13.33
C TRP A 106 22.51 1.64 12.89
N ILE A 107 21.54 0.80 12.47
CA ILE A 107 20.21 1.24 12.05
C ILE A 107 19.43 1.75 13.26
N ASP A 108 19.46 1.01 14.37
CA ASP A 108 18.72 1.34 15.59
C ASP A 108 19.05 2.74 16.11
N GLN A 109 20.33 3.11 16.08
CA GLN A 109 20.80 4.46 16.45
C GLN A 109 20.18 5.58 15.58
N ARG A 110 19.78 5.28 14.34
CA ARG A 110 19.32 6.27 13.35
C ARG A 110 17.85 6.09 12.98
N TRP A 111 17.18 5.11 13.59
CA TRP A 111 15.83 4.71 13.22
C TRP A 111 14.83 5.82 13.47
N ALA A 112 14.89 6.44 14.64
CA ALA A 112 13.98 7.52 15.03
C ALA A 112 14.06 8.69 14.03
N ASP A 113 15.26 9.11 13.64
CA ASP A 113 15.48 10.20 12.69
C ASP A 113 14.93 9.87 11.30
N ALA A 114 15.15 8.63 10.82
CA ALA A 114 14.63 8.19 9.53
C ALA A 114 13.10 8.18 9.50
N VAL A 115 12.47 7.66 10.55
CA VAL A 115 11.00 7.65 10.69
C VAL A 115 10.46 9.06 10.81
N GLN A 116 11.12 9.92 11.59
CA GLN A 116 10.72 11.32 11.75
C GLN A 116 10.82 12.07 10.42
N THR A 117 11.87 11.85 9.64
CA THR A 117 12.03 12.45 8.32
C THR A 117 10.90 12.04 7.37
N ILE A 118 10.51 10.76 7.39
CA ILE A 118 9.38 10.27 6.58
C ILE A 118 8.07 10.95 7.02
N LYS A 119 7.87 11.12 8.33
CA LYS A 119 6.71 11.83 8.86
C LYS A 119 6.72 13.30 8.48
N THR A 120 7.85 13.99 8.58
CA THR A 120 7.98 15.40 8.19
C THR A 120 7.74 15.60 6.69
N ASP A 121 8.19 14.67 5.85
CA ASP A 121 7.93 14.71 4.41
C ASP A 121 6.41 14.66 4.12
N ILE A 122 5.66 13.85 4.88
CA ILE A 122 4.18 13.83 4.82
C ILE A 122 3.59 15.13 5.39
N THR A 123 4.15 15.62 6.51
CA THR A 123 3.66 16.81 7.23
C THR A 123 3.85 18.10 6.44
N SER A 124 4.77 18.12 5.47
CA SER A 124 5.02 19.27 4.61
C SER A 124 3.80 19.71 3.79
N SER A 125 2.82 18.83 3.58
CA SER A 125 1.56 19.11 2.88
C SER A 125 0.40 19.09 3.88
N PRO A 126 -0.17 20.25 4.29
CA PRO A 126 -1.28 20.27 5.24
C PRO A 126 -2.51 19.52 4.70
N VAL A 127 -2.69 19.52 3.38
CA VAL A 127 -3.72 18.75 2.68
C VAL A 127 -3.48 17.25 2.83
N ALA A 128 -2.22 16.79 2.72
CA ALA A 128 -1.87 15.39 2.92
C ALA A 128 -2.09 14.94 4.37
N VAL A 129 -1.75 15.78 5.34
CA VAL A 129 -1.98 15.49 6.78
C VAL A 129 -3.47 15.33 7.06
N ALA A 130 -4.28 16.30 6.63
CA ALA A 130 -5.73 16.24 6.83
C ALA A 130 -6.34 14.98 6.18
N ALA A 131 -5.92 14.66 4.96
CA ALA A 131 -6.38 13.47 4.26
C ALA A 131 -5.92 12.16 4.92
N GLN A 132 -4.71 12.12 5.47
CA GLN A 132 -4.20 10.95 6.20
C GLN A 132 -4.97 10.70 7.49
N VAL A 133 -5.25 11.77 8.27
CA VAL A 133 -6.04 11.70 9.50
C VAL A 133 -7.44 11.19 9.18
N ALA A 134 -8.12 11.82 8.21
CA ALA A 134 -9.48 11.44 7.82
C ALA A 134 -9.56 10.00 7.29
N LEU A 135 -8.57 9.56 6.48
CA LEU A 135 -8.50 8.17 6.02
C LEU A 135 -8.28 7.20 7.19
N SER A 136 -7.44 7.56 8.16
CA SER A 136 -7.16 6.72 9.33
C SER A 136 -8.39 6.58 10.21
N GLU A 137 -9.09 7.68 10.50
CA GLU A 137 -10.37 7.68 11.22
C GLU A 137 -11.42 6.83 10.50
N PHE A 138 -11.55 7.00 9.18
CA PHE A 138 -12.45 6.18 8.37
C PHE A 138 -12.12 4.69 8.44
N MET A 139 -10.84 4.32 8.50
CA MET A 139 -10.42 2.92 8.62
C MET A 139 -10.72 2.30 9.99
N VAL A 140 -10.73 3.08 11.08
CA VAL A 140 -11.03 2.59 12.45
C VAL A 140 -12.46 2.05 12.54
N GLY A 141 -13.42 2.71 11.88
CA GLY A 141 -14.84 2.30 11.91
C GLY A 141 -15.20 1.13 10.98
N ARG A 142 -14.26 0.61 10.18
CA ARG A 142 -14.57 -0.41 9.17
C ARG A 142 -14.33 -1.83 9.66
N ARG A 143 -15.27 -2.73 9.33
CA ARG A 143 -15.11 -4.19 9.50
C ARG A 143 -13.97 -4.76 8.64
N HIS A 144 -13.76 -4.20 7.44
CA HIS A 144 -12.70 -4.62 6.53
C HIS A 144 -11.82 -3.44 6.14
N ARG A 145 -10.51 -3.61 6.32
CA ARG A 145 -9.50 -2.64 5.89
C ARG A 145 -9.57 -2.47 4.37
N LEU A 146 -9.48 -1.21 3.92
CA LEU A 146 -9.35 -0.92 2.50
C LEU A 146 -7.98 -1.41 2.01
N ASP A 147 -7.99 -2.07 0.87
CA ASP A 147 -6.77 -2.31 0.10
C ASP A 147 -6.23 -0.97 -0.46
N PRO A 148 -4.99 -0.93 -0.98
CA PRO A 148 -4.42 0.32 -1.48
C PRO A 148 -5.27 0.99 -2.56
N GLU A 149 -5.94 0.23 -3.43
CA GLU A 149 -6.83 0.79 -4.45
C GLU A 149 -8.06 1.47 -3.82
N GLY A 150 -8.71 0.81 -2.86
CA GLY A 150 -9.84 1.36 -2.12
C GLY A 150 -9.48 2.64 -1.36
N GLN A 151 -8.28 2.68 -0.75
CA GLN A 151 -7.78 3.89 -0.07
C GLN A 151 -7.60 5.05 -1.06
N VAL A 152 -7.00 4.81 -2.22
CA VAL A 152 -6.82 5.84 -3.26
C VAL A 152 -8.15 6.35 -3.80
N ARG A 153 -9.11 5.46 -4.08
CA ARG A 153 -10.44 5.87 -4.54
C ARG A 153 -11.16 6.71 -3.48
N TRP A 154 -11.08 6.30 -2.22
CA TRP A 154 -11.65 7.07 -1.11
C TRP A 154 -11.03 8.47 -1.02
N LEU A 155 -9.69 8.58 -1.14
CA LEU A 155 -8.98 9.86 -1.15
C LEU A 155 -9.41 10.75 -2.33
N LEU A 156 -9.58 10.19 -3.54
CA LEU A 156 -10.05 10.95 -4.70
C LEU A 156 -11.48 11.49 -4.49
N ASP A 157 -12.34 10.71 -3.85
CA ASP A 157 -13.75 11.07 -3.65
C ASP A 157 -13.93 12.11 -2.52
N HIS A 158 -13.10 12.08 -1.47
CA HIS A 158 -13.26 12.94 -0.28
C HIS A 158 -12.23 14.07 -0.18
N HIS A 159 -11.07 13.90 -0.81
CA HIS A 159 -9.96 14.87 -0.79
C HIS A 159 -9.37 15.05 -2.20
N PRO A 160 -10.14 15.58 -3.17
CA PRO A 160 -9.74 15.65 -4.58
C PRO A 160 -8.49 16.50 -4.84
N ASN A 161 -8.12 17.36 -3.89
CA ASN A 161 -6.95 18.24 -3.98
C ASN A 161 -5.64 17.57 -3.49
N VAL A 162 -5.69 16.33 -3.01
CA VAL A 162 -4.47 15.61 -2.59
C VAL A 162 -3.65 15.24 -3.83
N ALA A 163 -2.38 15.63 -3.85
CA ALA A 163 -1.49 15.29 -4.95
C ALA A 163 -1.22 13.76 -5.01
N GLN A 164 -1.01 13.20 -6.21
CA GLN A 164 -0.72 11.76 -6.36
C GLN A 164 0.54 11.32 -5.58
N ALA A 165 1.53 12.21 -5.46
CA ALA A 165 2.72 11.96 -4.65
C ALA A 165 2.35 11.78 -3.17
N ASP A 166 1.42 12.59 -2.64
CA ASP A 166 0.92 12.47 -1.28
C ASP A 166 0.06 11.22 -1.11
N MET A 167 -0.79 10.87 -2.08
CA MET A 167 -1.54 9.60 -2.05
C MET A 167 -0.60 8.38 -1.97
N SER A 168 0.52 8.42 -2.70
CA SER A 168 1.56 7.36 -2.64
C SER A 168 2.18 7.23 -1.25
N ARG A 169 2.45 8.37 -0.60
CA ARG A 169 2.99 8.43 0.78
C ARG A 169 1.96 7.94 1.81
N ILE A 170 0.71 8.39 1.71
CA ILE A 170 -0.38 8.06 2.63
C ILE A 170 -0.72 6.58 2.56
N THR A 171 -0.98 6.06 1.36
CA THR A 171 -1.52 4.69 1.15
C THR A 171 -0.44 3.61 1.13
N GLY A 172 0.82 4.00 0.94
CA GLY A 172 1.88 3.03 0.70
C GLY A 172 1.81 2.38 -0.69
N ALA A 173 0.97 2.81 -1.63
CA ALA A 173 1.06 2.34 -3.01
C ALA A 173 2.31 2.90 -3.74
N SER A 174 2.65 2.34 -4.90
CA SER A 174 3.70 2.92 -5.75
C SER A 174 3.13 4.07 -6.60
N PRO A 175 3.93 5.07 -7.02
CA PRO A 175 3.44 6.15 -7.90
C PRO A 175 2.78 5.65 -9.18
N ARG A 176 3.30 4.57 -9.78
CA ARG A 176 2.71 3.92 -10.96
C ARG A 176 1.33 3.33 -10.66
N MET A 177 1.17 2.68 -9.50
CA MET A 177 -0.13 2.16 -9.08
C MET A 177 -1.12 3.29 -8.81
N ILE A 178 -0.70 4.38 -8.14
CA ILE A 178 -1.54 5.57 -7.95
C ILE A 178 -2.04 6.08 -9.30
N SER A 179 -1.13 6.33 -10.25
CA SER A 179 -1.47 6.82 -11.58
C SER A 179 -2.47 5.90 -12.29
N HIS A 180 -2.27 4.58 -12.20
CA HIS A 180 -3.20 3.58 -12.72
C HIS A 180 -4.58 3.66 -12.06
N TYR A 181 -4.65 3.70 -10.72
CA TYR A 181 -5.93 3.78 -9.98
C TYR A 181 -6.69 5.08 -10.26
N VAL A 182 -5.98 6.22 -10.34
CA VAL A 182 -6.56 7.51 -10.69
C VAL A 182 -7.15 7.48 -12.11
N SER A 183 -6.41 6.90 -13.06
CA SER A 183 -6.89 6.76 -14.45
C SER A 183 -8.13 5.88 -14.53
N ASN A 184 -8.12 4.74 -13.84
CA ASN A 184 -9.26 3.83 -13.79
C ASN A 184 -10.50 4.50 -13.16
N ARG A 185 -10.32 5.22 -12.05
CA ARG A 185 -11.43 5.95 -11.40
C ARG A 185 -12.00 7.03 -12.30
N THR A 186 -11.13 7.79 -12.97
CA THR A 186 -11.54 8.84 -13.92
C THR A 186 -12.34 8.24 -15.08
N ALA A 187 -11.90 7.12 -15.63
CA ALA A 187 -12.62 6.40 -16.69
C ALA A 187 -13.99 5.89 -16.21
N GLN A 188 -14.07 5.33 -15.00
CA GLN A 188 -15.33 4.88 -14.39
C GLN A 188 -16.32 6.04 -14.20
N ILE A 189 -15.86 7.16 -13.65
CA ILE A 189 -16.70 8.36 -13.46
C ILE A 189 -17.21 8.88 -14.80
N SER A 190 -16.33 8.98 -15.81
CA SER A 190 -16.71 9.41 -17.16
C SER A 190 -17.75 8.50 -17.80
N LYS A 191 -17.60 7.17 -17.67
CA LYS A 191 -18.58 6.19 -18.15
C LYS A 191 -19.92 6.33 -17.43
N ALA A 192 -19.92 6.45 -16.11
CA ALA A 192 -21.14 6.64 -15.33
C ALA A 192 -21.87 7.95 -15.72
N LYS A 193 -21.13 9.05 -15.88
CA LYS A 193 -21.70 10.33 -16.36
C LYS A 193 -22.29 10.22 -17.76
N ALA A 194 -21.61 9.53 -18.67
CA ALA A 194 -22.12 9.29 -20.02
C ALA A 194 -23.41 8.47 -20.00
N GLN A 195 -23.46 7.41 -19.17
CA GLN A 195 -24.65 6.58 -19.01
C GLN A 195 -25.84 7.37 -18.45
N ILE A 196 -25.64 8.16 -17.38
CA ILE A 196 -26.67 9.04 -16.82
C ILE A 196 -27.18 10.01 -17.90
N ARG A 197 -26.29 10.59 -18.71
CA ARG A 197 -26.69 11.50 -19.80
C ARG A 197 -27.52 10.81 -20.88
N VAL A 198 -27.22 9.55 -21.20
CA VAL A 198 -28.02 8.75 -22.15
C VAL A 198 -29.39 8.42 -21.55
N THR A 199 -29.43 7.97 -20.31
CA THR A 199 -30.69 7.63 -19.61
C THR A 199 -31.61 8.84 -19.46
N LEU A 200 -31.06 10.01 -19.13
CA LEU A 200 -31.84 11.25 -18.99
C LEU A 200 -32.29 11.85 -20.34
N LYS A 201 -31.56 11.59 -21.43
CA LYS A 201 -31.95 12.03 -22.78
C LYS A 201 -32.93 11.09 -23.46
N ALA A 202 -33.02 9.84 -23.02
CA ALA A 202 -34.08 8.96 -23.47
C ALA A 202 -35.40 9.57 -22.97
N PRO A 203 -36.32 10.00 -23.86
CA PRO A 203 -37.63 10.40 -23.41
C PRO A 203 -38.21 9.20 -22.69
N LEU A 204 -38.51 9.37 -21.41
CA LEU A 204 -39.44 8.47 -20.72
C LEU A 204 -40.72 8.55 -21.55
N ARG A 205 -40.88 7.64 -22.52
CA ARG A 205 -42.19 7.27 -23.06
C ARG A 205 -42.93 6.57 -21.94
N MET A 206 -43.23 7.30 -20.87
CA MET A 206 -44.40 7.01 -20.08
C MET A 206 -45.54 7.33 -21.04
N SER A 207 -46.07 6.30 -21.70
CA SER A 207 -47.43 6.36 -22.19
C SER A 207 -48.29 6.53 -20.93
N TYR A 208 -48.55 7.78 -20.56
CA TYR A 208 -49.57 8.10 -19.58
C TYR A 208 -50.86 7.52 -20.14
N GLN A 209 -51.31 6.40 -19.58
CA GLN A 209 -52.65 5.87 -19.85
C GLN A 209 -53.58 6.59 -18.87
N PRO A 210 -54.42 7.54 -19.33
CA PRO A 210 -55.28 8.33 -18.45
C PRO A 210 -56.39 7.51 -17.77
N SER A 211 -56.53 6.22 -18.10
CA SER A 211 -57.68 5.39 -17.77
C SER A 211 -57.52 4.57 -16.46
N MET A 212 -56.58 4.91 -15.57
CA MET A 212 -56.37 4.16 -14.32
C MET A 212 -56.43 5.02 -13.05
N VAL A 213 -57.08 6.18 -13.09
CA VAL A 213 -57.37 6.94 -11.87
C VAL A 213 -58.89 7.09 -11.70
N ASP A 214 -59.57 5.95 -11.56
CA ASP A 214 -60.88 5.94 -10.91
C ASP A 214 -60.63 6.17 -9.41
N ILE A 215 -60.54 7.45 -9.03
CA ILE A 215 -60.68 7.85 -7.63
C ILE A 215 -62.16 7.65 -7.31
N GLU A 216 -62.51 6.45 -6.86
CA GLU A 216 -63.78 6.24 -6.17
C GLU A 216 -63.72 7.05 -4.87
N CYS A 217 -64.22 8.29 -4.94
CA CYS A 217 -64.59 9.07 -3.76
C CYS A 217 -65.74 8.35 -3.08
N ARG A 218 -65.40 7.43 -2.17
CA ARG A 218 -66.32 6.81 -1.23
C ARG A 218 -66.83 7.91 -0.31
N SER A 219 -68.00 8.44 -0.63
CA SER A 219 -68.74 9.33 0.26
C SER A 219 -69.28 8.52 1.43
N ASP A 220 -68.49 8.45 2.51
CA ASP A 220 -68.98 8.01 3.81
C ASP A 220 -69.97 9.05 4.33
N THR A 221 -71.25 8.83 4.03
CA THR A 221 -72.37 9.41 4.77
C THR A 221 -72.34 8.83 6.19
N GLY A 222 -71.62 9.52 7.08
CA GLY A 222 -71.71 9.33 8.52
C GLY A 222 -73.10 9.71 9.01
N ALA A 223 -73.89 8.71 9.34
CA ALA A 223 -75.17 8.85 10.00
C ALA A 223 -74.97 9.25 11.47
N ASP A 224 -75.84 10.16 11.90
CA ASP A 224 -76.05 10.66 13.26
C ASP A 224 -76.05 9.57 14.34
N GLY A 225 -75.42 9.89 15.47
CA GLY A 225 -75.46 9.13 16.71
C GLY A 225 -75.28 10.04 17.92
N SER A 226 -76.39 10.60 18.38
CA SER A 226 -76.60 11.56 19.48
C SER A 226 -75.75 11.37 20.75
N PRO A 227 -75.48 12.47 21.49
CA PRO A 227 -74.98 12.39 22.85
C PRO A 227 -76.14 12.19 23.84
N SER A 228 -75.87 11.45 24.92
CA SER A 228 -76.75 11.40 26.08
C SER A 228 -75.95 11.32 27.38
N PRO A 229 -76.53 11.84 28.47
CA PRO A 229 -75.87 12.63 29.51
C PRO A 229 -75.10 11.84 30.58
#